data_AF-A0A0P1FTI2-F1
#
_entry.id   AF-A0A0P1FTI2-F1
#
_cell.length_a   1.000
_cell.length_b   1.000
_cell.length_c   1.000
_cell.angle_alpha   90.00
_cell.angle_beta   90.00
_cell.angle_gamma   90.00
#
_symmetry.space_group_name_H-M   'P 1'
#
loop_
_entity.id
_entity.type
_entity.pdbx_description
1 polymer ?
#
loop_
_entity_poly.entity_id
_entity_poly.type
_entity_poly.pdbx_seq_one_letter_code
_entity_poly.pdbx_strand_id
1 'polypeptide(L)'
;MRFKIRLAGLVAATLVWGGGALAADYALILSNKSYDSATAEPESASYDEWANMLRGAGFQVFGGQDWKTETMIRSIESFRQTLSDGDVDRIVVLLSGRVVASFNDSWLLGREYRGLSNLNAGRYGVSLAEIDRLLGTFQGHGVLVVAPSWSSREGAGPGLRVGARKLSASQGVAVLTGPTEAIKPVIRDMLLAARQPLGQIARSLPDGVALRGYLPNDIALGRGGSDPVDQGDTAYWSAVRDIDSPEAYRAYLNRFPKGLFATEAQRLINSVEDEPRRQAEAVEGALGLSRAARQQLQRDLTILGFNTGGADGIFGRATRAAISRYQTSRGHAETSYLTAPQLAQIQREAAQVRTDQERQDRAYWDQTGALGSVEGLRAYLDRFPDGVYAQTARRKLDEMDSNRTETAAWNSAMQQNTIAAYRGFVQSFPNSRHVAEARDRIAQLERRNADLAAIEKAKAEERTIAGNPVSRLMVEQALSQTGFDPGPVDGNFDDRTRTALKGFQQATGLAVTGYVSQQTMVRLTREMSR
;
A
#
# COMPACT_ATOMS: atom_id res chain seq x y z
N MET A 1 -0.94 2.32 16.27
CA MET A 1 0.33 3.03 16.58
C MET A 1 1.20 3.02 15.32
N ARG A 2 1.86 4.14 15.00
CA ARG A 2 2.64 4.49 13.78
C ARG A 2 1.88 5.29 12.71
N PHE A 3 1.75 6.60 12.96
CA PHE A 3 1.48 7.60 11.93
C PHE A 3 2.79 7.96 11.23
N LYS A 4 2.85 7.79 9.91
CA LYS A 4 3.92 8.34 9.05
C LYS A 4 3.45 9.70 8.52
N ILE A 5 4.06 10.78 9.00
CA ILE A 5 3.89 12.13 8.45
C ILE A 5 4.81 12.23 7.22
N ARG A 6 4.24 12.55 6.06
CA ARG A 6 4.99 12.86 4.84
C ARG A 6 5.46 14.32 4.91
N LEU A 7 6.77 14.51 5.03
CA LEU A 7 7.46 15.78 4.93
C LEU A 7 7.69 16.07 3.43
N ALA A 8 7.03 17.09 2.87
CA ALA A 8 7.34 17.60 1.54
C ALA A 8 8.24 18.83 1.70
N GLY A 9 9.56 18.59 1.82
CA GLY A 9 10.57 19.63 1.70
C GLY A 9 11.02 19.69 0.25
N LEU A 10 10.69 20.78 -0.44
CA LEU A 10 11.17 21.08 -1.78
C LEU A 10 12.54 21.75 -1.64
N VAL A 11 13.61 20.97 -1.75
CA VAL A 11 14.99 21.47 -1.89
C VAL A 11 15.13 21.90 -3.35
N ALA A 12 15.15 23.21 -3.59
CA ALA A 12 15.53 23.75 -4.88
C ALA A 12 17.05 23.60 -5.04
N ALA A 13 17.49 22.64 -5.86
CA ALA A 13 18.87 22.54 -6.29
C ALA A 13 19.15 23.63 -7.33
N THR A 14 19.91 24.65 -6.94
CA THR A 14 20.39 25.70 -7.84
C THR A 14 21.56 25.19 -8.69
N LEU A 15 21.30 25.04 -10.00
CA LEU A 15 22.33 24.92 -11.03
C LEU A 15 22.99 26.30 -11.20
N VAL A 16 24.26 26.40 -10.82
CA VAL A 16 25.09 27.59 -11.01
C VAL A 16 25.53 27.64 -12.48
N TRP A 17 25.14 28.68 -13.20
CA TRP A 17 25.84 29.14 -14.40
C TRP A 17 26.62 30.40 -14.04
N GLY A 18 27.92 30.40 -14.32
CA GLY A 18 28.82 31.51 -14.07
C GLY A 18 28.49 32.72 -14.95
N GLY A 19 27.98 33.76 -14.31
CA GLY A 19 28.01 35.15 -14.76
C GLY A 19 28.41 36.00 -13.56
N GLY A 20 29.22 37.03 -13.76
CA GLY A 20 29.75 37.86 -12.67
C GLY A 20 28.67 38.24 -11.64
N ALA A 21 28.96 38.00 -10.36
CA ALA A 21 28.01 38.24 -9.27
C ALA A 21 27.67 39.73 -9.24
N LEU A 22 26.48 40.08 -9.73
CA LEU A 22 25.88 41.37 -9.45
C LEU A 22 25.34 41.30 -8.02
N ALA A 23 25.69 42.28 -7.19
CA ALA A 23 25.17 42.40 -5.84
C ALA A 23 23.63 42.38 -5.86
N ALA A 24 23.03 41.56 -5.00
CA ALA A 24 21.61 41.24 -5.03
C ALA A 24 20.84 41.89 -3.88
N ASP A 25 19.54 42.11 -4.10
CA ASP A 25 18.62 42.68 -3.15
C ASP A 25 17.86 41.59 -2.40
N TYR A 26 17.94 41.59 -1.07
CA TYR A 26 17.39 40.54 -0.24
C TYR A 26 16.35 41.10 0.73
N ALA A 27 15.23 40.37 0.88
CA ALA A 27 14.21 40.74 1.85
C ALA A 27 13.76 39.55 2.70
N LEU A 28 13.55 39.78 3.99
CA LEU A 28 12.96 38.81 4.91
C LEU A 28 11.65 39.37 5.46
N ILE A 29 10.55 38.62 5.32
CA ILE A 29 9.23 39.03 5.80
C ILE A 29 8.72 38.03 6.82
N LEU A 30 8.48 38.50 8.05
CA LEU A 30 7.84 37.71 9.11
C LEU A 30 6.50 38.37 9.44
N SER A 31 5.38 37.76 9.00
CA SER A 31 4.05 38.33 9.18
C SER A 31 3.10 37.39 9.94
N ASN A 32 2.73 37.73 11.17
CA ASN A 32 1.75 36.96 11.92
C ASN A 32 0.44 37.75 12.07
N LYS A 33 -0.66 37.13 11.63
CA LYS A 33 -2.03 37.65 11.71
C LYS A 33 -2.92 36.82 12.62
N SER A 34 -2.78 35.50 12.51
CA SER A 34 -3.61 34.52 13.19
C SER A 34 -2.86 33.90 14.36
N TYR A 35 -3.40 34.08 15.56
CA TYR A 35 -2.79 33.60 16.79
C TYR A 35 -3.66 32.53 17.45
N ASP A 36 -3.04 31.55 18.11
CA ASP A 36 -3.75 30.47 18.80
C ASP A 36 -4.56 30.97 20.00
N SER A 37 -4.15 32.11 20.56
CA SER A 37 -4.65 32.68 21.82
C SER A 37 -5.35 34.03 21.65
N ALA A 38 -5.48 34.53 20.41
CA ALA A 38 -6.11 35.82 20.11
C ALA A 38 -6.84 35.80 18.76
N THR A 39 -7.83 36.69 18.62
CA THR A 39 -8.53 36.90 17.36
C THR A 39 -7.57 37.35 16.26
N ALA A 40 -7.81 36.91 15.03
CA ALA A 40 -7.01 37.32 13.89
C ALA A 40 -7.09 38.85 13.70
N GLU A 41 -5.95 39.47 13.45
CA GLU A 41 -5.84 40.93 13.31
C GLU A 41 -6.18 41.36 11.87
N PRO A 42 -7.35 42.00 11.62
CA PRO A 42 -7.75 42.38 10.27
C PRO A 42 -6.81 43.43 9.65
N GLU A 43 -6.19 44.25 10.49
CA GLU A 43 -5.35 45.41 10.12
C GLU A 43 -3.88 45.06 9.83
N SER A 44 -3.49 43.79 9.92
CA SER A 44 -2.14 43.36 9.53
C SER A 44 -2.09 43.10 8.01
N ALA A 45 -0.95 43.32 7.34
CA ALA A 45 -0.79 42.93 5.93
C ALA A 45 -0.35 41.47 5.77
N SER A 46 -0.85 40.79 4.73
CA SER A 46 -0.49 39.38 4.49
C SER A 46 0.96 39.28 4.04
N TYR A 47 1.57 38.11 4.23
CA TYR A 47 2.91 37.88 3.67
C TYR A 47 2.90 38.13 2.16
N ASP A 48 1.87 37.67 1.45
CA ASP A 48 1.77 37.81 -0.01
C ASP A 48 1.70 39.27 -0.46
N GLU A 49 0.97 40.14 0.27
CA GLU A 49 0.92 41.57 -0.01
C GLU A 49 2.31 42.22 0.08
N TRP A 50 3.03 41.96 1.18
CA TRP A 50 4.39 42.48 1.36
C TRP A 50 5.38 41.89 0.35
N ALA A 51 5.29 40.59 0.11
CA ALA A 51 6.19 39.87 -0.78
C ALA A 51 6.02 40.30 -2.22
N ASN A 52 4.79 40.52 -2.69
CA ASN A 52 4.53 40.99 -4.05
C ASN A 52 5.09 42.40 -4.27
N MET A 53 4.94 43.29 -3.29
CA MET A 53 5.47 44.64 -3.37
C MET A 53 7.00 44.66 -3.42
N LEU A 54 7.68 43.85 -2.60
CA LEU A 54 9.14 43.79 -2.57
C LEU A 54 9.72 43.04 -3.78
N ARG A 55 9.08 41.96 -4.25
CA ARG A 55 9.47 41.29 -5.50
C ARG A 55 9.33 42.21 -6.70
N GLY A 56 8.25 43.00 -6.76
CA GLY A 56 8.05 44.02 -7.79
C GLY A 56 9.15 45.10 -7.81
N ALA A 57 9.83 45.31 -6.68
CA ALA A 57 10.98 46.20 -6.56
C ALA A 57 12.34 45.51 -6.77
N GLY A 58 12.34 44.23 -7.16
CA GLY A 58 13.56 43.46 -7.47
C GLY A 58 14.15 42.64 -6.31
N PHE A 59 13.51 42.61 -5.14
CA PHE A 59 14.02 41.86 -3.99
C PHE A 59 13.77 40.35 -4.10
N GLN A 60 14.76 39.57 -3.72
CA GLN A 60 14.62 38.15 -3.40
C GLN A 60 14.01 38.00 -2.01
N VAL A 61 12.76 37.53 -1.94
CA VAL A 61 11.96 37.53 -0.71
C VAL A 61 11.96 36.18 -0.01
N PHE A 62 12.31 36.19 1.27
CA PHE A 62 12.29 35.09 2.24
C PHE A 62 11.19 35.31 3.28
N GLY A 63 10.85 34.25 4.01
CA GLY A 63 9.92 34.31 5.14
C GLY A 63 8.52 33.84 4.79
N GLY A 64 7.55 34.20 5.63
CA GLY A 64 6.19 33.66 5.56
C GLY A 64 5.27 34.21 6.63
N GLN A 65 4.13 33.53 6.82
CA GLN A 65 3.07 33.99 7.71
C GLN A 65 2.52 32.97 8.69
N ASP A 66 1.96 33.47 9.79
CA ASP A 66 1.32 32.72 10.87
C ASP A 66 2.22 31.60 11.40
N TRP A 67 3.49 31.94 11.62
CA TRP A 67 4.52 31.01 12.03
C TRP A 67 4.71 30.96 13.53
N LYS A 68 5.16 29.79 13.98
CA LYS A 68 5.66 29.62 15.33
C LYS A 68 7.03 30.28 15.49
N THR A 69 7.38 30.62 16.73
CA THR A 69 8.67 31.24 17.07
C THR A 69 9.84 30.43 16.50
N GLU A 70 9.79 29.11 16.66
CA GLU A 70 10.81 28.19 16.15
C GLU A 70 10.96 28.28 14.61
N THR A 71 9.86 28.35 13.86
CA THR A 71 9.88 28.46 12.40
C THR A 71 10.44 29.81 11.95
N MET A 72 10.08 30.89 12.65
CA MET A 72 10.65 32.22 12.39
C MET A 72 12.17 32.22 12.59
N ILE A 73 12.67 31.66 13.69
CA ILE A 73 14.12 31.56 13.96
C ILE A 73 14.83 30.80 12.84
N ARG A 74 14.32 29.64 12.43
CA ARG A 74 14.93 28.88 11.31
C ARG A 74 14.98 29.67 10.01
N SER A 75 13.94 30.46 9.71
CA SER A 75 13.92 31.30 8.51
C SER A 75 14.93 32.44 8.59
N ILE A 76 15.13 33.05 9.77
CA ILE A 76 16.15 34.08 10.00
C ILE A 76 17.54 33.49 9.82
N GLU A 77 17.78 32.28 10.33
CA GLU A 77 19.07 31.59 10.18
C GLU A 77 19.38 31.27 8.71
N SER A 78 18.39 30.74 7.98
CA SER A 78 18.54 30.52 6.54
C SER A 78 18.83 31.82 5.78
N PHE A 79 18.16 32.91 6.15
CA PHE A 79 18.37 34.22 5.55
C PHE A 79 19.77 34.75 5.83
N ARG A 80 20.23 34.68 7.08
CA ARG A 80 21.59 35.05 7.49
C ARG A 80 22.64 34.28 6.71
N GLN A 81 22.44 32.98 6.50
CA GLN A 81 23.34 32.16 5.70
C GLN A 81 23.41 32.65 4.25
N THR A 82 22.27 32.91 3.61
CA THR A 82 22.24 33.47 2.25
C THR A 82 22.95 34.81 2.14
N LEU A 83 22.76 35.71 3.11
CA LEU A 83 23.46 37.00 3.14
C LEU A 83 24.98 36.85 3.33
N SER A 84 25.44 35.78 3.98
CA SER A 84 26.88 35.53 4.18
C SER A 84 27.56 34.95 2.94
N ASP A 85 26.81 34.24 2.11
CA ASP A 85 27.32 33.50 0.94
C ASP A 85 27.31 34.34 -0.35
N GLY A 86 26.62 35.48 -0.38
CA GLY A 86 26.42 36.30 -1.59
C GLY A 86 26.80 37.77 -1.42
N ASP A 87 27.06 38.45 -2.54
CA ASP A 87 27.22 39.90 -2.56
C ASP A 87 25.87 40.58 -2.36
N VAL A 88 25.78 41.45 -1.36
CA VAL A 88 24.56 42.10 -0.92
C VAL A 88 24.56 43.57 -1.33
N ASP A 89 23.53 44.00 -2.06
CA ASP A 89 23.33 45.41 -2.41
C ASP A 89 22.38 46.09 -1.41
N ARG A 90 21.23 45.48 -1.12
CA ARG A 90 20.22 46.04 -0.19
C ARG A 90 19.53 44.95 0.61
N ILE A 91 19.25 45.24 1.87
CA ILE A 91 18.54 44.33 2.77
C ILE A 91 17.31 45.01 3.35
N VAL A 92 16.14 44.37 3.23
CA VAL A 92 14.91 44.79 3.91
C VAL A 92 14.39 43.67 4.81
N VAL A 93 14.29 43.91 6.11
CA VAL A 93 13.62 43.00 7.04
C VAL A 93 12.31 43.61 7.48
N LEU A 94 11.19 42.96 7.17
CA LEU A 94 9.84 43.42 7.49
C LEU A 94 9.19 42.51 8.54
N LEU A 95 8.87 43.09 9.68
CA LEU A 95 8.25 42.44 10.83
C LEU A 95 6.84 42.99 11.02
N SER A 96 5.83 42.14 10.82
CA SER A 96 4.42 42.51 10.90
C SER A 96 3.69 41.58 11.88
N GLY A 97 2.94 42.15 12.82
CA GLY A 97 2.15 41.37 13.78
C GLY A 97 2.18 41.92 15.20
N ARG A 98 1.91 41.04 16.18
CA ARG A 98 1.94 41.39 17.62
C ARG A 98 3.38 41.54 18.11
N VAL A 99 3.73 42.76 18.48
CA VAL A 99 5.04 43.13 19.03
C VAL A 99 4.90 43.60 20.48
N VAL A 100 5.80 43.14 21.34
CA VAL A 100 5.87 43.55 22.75
C VAL A 100 7.26 44.03 23.11
N ALA A 101 7.34 44.95 24.07
CA ALA A 101 8.58 45.51 24.57
C ALA A 101 8.67 45.42 26.10
N SER A 102 9.86 45.07 26.57
CA SER A 102 10.28 45.23 27.97
C SER A 102 11.11 46.51 28.15
N PHE A 103 11.79 46.64 29.29
CA PHE A 103 12.76 47.71 29.50
C PHE A 103 14.03 47.56 28.66
N ASN A 104 14.36 46.34 28.23
CA ASN A 104 15.66 45.99 27.61
C ASN A 104 15.57 45.58 26.14
N ASP A 105 14.44 45.04 25.69
CA ASP A 105 14.30 44.49 24.33
C ASP A 105 12.84 44.48 23.86
N SER A 106 12.63 44.31 22.55
CA SER A 106 11.35 44.11 21.89
C SER A 106 11.31 42.78 21.14
N TRP A 107 10.14 42.13 21.10
CA TRP A 107 9.96 40.84 20.44
C TRP A 107 8.75 40.82 19.49
N LEU A 108 8.93 40.23 18.31
CA LEU A 108 7.83 39.81 17.43
C LEU A 108 7.35 38.43 17.87
N LEU A 109 6.07 38.31 18.20
CA LEU A 109 5.52 37.08 18.77
C LEU A 109 5.13 36.04 17.72
N GLY A 110 5.44 34.77 18.00
CA GLY A 110 4.94 33.61 17.27
C GLY A 110 3.46 33.35 17.52
N ARG A 111 2.79 32.64 16.61
CA ARG A 111 1.34 32.36 16.72
C ARG A 111 0.91 31.65 18.01
N GLU A 112 1.83 30.93 18.65
CA GLU A 112 1.62 30.04 19.79
C GLU A 112 1.75 30.73 21.16
N TYR A 113 2.01 32.03 21.22
CA TYR A 113 2.27 32.73 22.49
C TYR A 113 1.11 32.59 23.48
N ARG A 114 1.42 32.46 24.78
CA ARG A 114 0.43 32.39 25.88
C ARG A 114 1.02 32.95 27.16
N GLY A 115 0.22 33.69 27.94
CA GLY A 115 0.57 34.13 29.30
C GLY A 115 1.87 34.91 29.38
N LEU A 116 1.97 36.03 28.64
CA LEU A 116 3.20 36.81 28.50
C LEU A 116 3.60 37.54 29.79
N SER A 117 4.90 37.56 30.03
CA SER A 117 5.57 38.43 31.00
C SER A 117 6.98 38.78 30.51
N ASN A 118 7.59 39.78 31.12
CA ASN A 118 8.99 40.13 30.82
C ASN A 118 9.99 38.97 31.02
N LEU A 119 9.64 37.93 31.78
CA LEU A 119 10.48 36.75 32.01
C LEU A 119 10.38 35.70 30.90
N ASN A 120 9.29 35.69 30.13
CA ASN A 120 9.03 34.65 29.13
C ASN A 120 8.83 35.17 27.70
N ALA A 121 8.83 36.49 27.49
CA ALA A 121 8.65 37.10 26.16
C ALA A 121 9.61 36.52 25.11
N GLY A 122 10.88 36.33 25.47
CA GLY A 122 11.89 35.76 24.57
C GLY A 122 11.68 34.27 24.23
N ARG A 123 10.86 33.54 24.98
CA ARG A 123 10.47 32.17 24.62
C ARG A 123 9.47 32.13 23.46
N TYR A 124 8.61 33.15 23.37
CA TYR A 124 7.47 33.20 22.45
C TYR A 124 7.64 34.22 21.33
N GLY A 125 8.82 34.81 21.20
CA GLY A 125 9.07 35.80 20.16
C GLY A 125 10.53 35.91 19.80
N VAL A 126 10.77 36.49 18.64
CA VAL A 126 12.11 36.77 18.11
C VAL A 126 12.53 38.16 18.55
N SER A 127 13.75 38.28 19.08
CA SER A 127 14.32 39.57 19.50
C SER A 127 14.57 40.48 18.31
N LEU A 128 14.01 41.68 18.37
CA LEU A 128 14.23 42.72 17.38
C LEU A 128 15.65 43.31 17.49
N ALA A 129 16.24 43.32 18.68
CA ALA A 129 17.62 43.77 18.87
C ALA A 129 18.63 42.83 18.21
N GLU A 130 18.35 41.53 18.14
CA GLU A 130 19.19 40.57 17.40
C GLU A 130 19.08 40.78 15.88
N ILE A 131 17.88 41.05 15.36
CA ILE A 131 17.65 41.35 13.94
C ILE A 131 18.34 42.65 13.54
N ASP A 132 18.22 43.69 14.36
CA ASP A 132 18.91 44.96 14.15
C ASP A 132 20.43 44.78 14.14
N ARG A 133 20.99 44.01 15.08
CA ARG A 133 22.42 43.69 15.10
C ARG A 133 22.87 42.88 13.89
N LEU A 134 22.04 41.94 13.41
CA LEU A 134 22.29 41.22 12.17
C LEU A 134 22.35 42.18 10.98
N LEU A 135 21.47 43.18 10.90
CA LEU A 135 21.54 44.18 9.84
C LEU A 135 22.75 45.10 9.98
N GLY A 136 23.19 45.38 11.22
CA GLY A 136 24.37 46.19 11.50
C GLY A 136 25.68 45.58 11.00
N THR A 137 25.74 44.27 10.71
CA THR A 137 26.92 43.66 10.06
C THR A 137 27.04 44.05 8.58
N PHE A 138 25.96 44.58 7.98
CA PHE A 138 25.89 45.03 6.58
C PHE A 138 25.70 46.55 6.52
N GLN A 139 26.73 47.28 6.98
CA GLN A 139 26.66 48.73 7.20
C GLN A 139 26.18 49.51 5.97
N GLY A 140 25.09 50.26 6.11
CA GLY A 140 24.56 51.15 5.08
C GLY A 140 23.55 50.51 4.11
N HIS A 141 23.34 49.20 4.20
CA HIS A 141 22.49 48.43 3.28
C HIS A 141 21.17 47.96 3.91
N GLY A 142 21.04 48.03 5.24
CA GLY A 142 19.94 47.41 5.98
C GLY A 142 18.82 48.37 6.37
N VAL A 143 17.57 47.98 6.05
CA VAL A 143 16.35 48.63 6.55
C VAL A 143 15.50 47.63 7.33
N LEU A 144 15.23 47.95 8.59
CA LEU A 144 14.34 47.21 9.47
C LEU A 144 12.98 47.92 9.52
N VAL A 145 11.94 47.25 9.06
CA VAL A 145 10.55 47.71 9.14
C VAL A 145 9.84 46.93 10.25
N VAL A 146 9.26 47.65 11.20
CA VAL A 146 8.47 47.07 12.29
C VAL A 146 7.06 47.66 12.29
N ALA A 147 6.12 46.85 11.82
CA ALA A 147 4.71 47.17 11.67
C ALA A 147 3.87 46.43 12.74
N PRO A 148 3.81 46.95 13.99
CA PRO A 148 2.94 46.39 15.00
C PRO A 148 1.47 46.50 14.56
N SER A 149 0.74 45.39 14.69
CA SER A 149 -0.72 45.34 14.49
C SER A 149 -1.50 45.26 15.81
N TRP A 150 -0.80 45.19 16.95
CA TRP A 150 -1.44 45.03 18.25
C TRP A 150 -1.89 46.39 18.81
N SER A 151 -3.19 46.51 19.09
CA SER A 151 -3.76 47.66 19.79
C SER A 151 -3.13 47.86 21.19
N SER A 152 -2.68 49.08 21.46
CA SER A 152 -2.11 49.47 22.76
C SER A 152 -3.10 49.39 23.93
N ARG A 153 -4.40 49.21 23.64
CA ARG A 153 -5.49 49.10 24.63
C ARG A 153 -5.62 47.72 25.28
N GLU A 154 -5.03 46.67 24.69
CA GLU A 154 -5.24 45.27 25.13
C GLU A 154 -4.29 44.81 26.25
N GLY A 155 -3.21 45.54 26.53
CA GLY A 155 -2.21 45.18 27.55
C GLY A 155 -1.34 43.97 27.16
N ALA A 156 -0.02 44.10 27.29
CA ALA A 156 0.94 43.07 26.85
C ALA A 156 1.29 42.01 27.93
N GLY A 157 0.68 42.09 29.12
CA GLY A 157 1.04 41.31 30.31
C GLY A 157 2.03 42.02 31.24
N PRO A 158 2.32 41.43 32.43
CA PRO A 158 3.14 42.07 33.45
C PRO A 158 4.55 42.42 32.99
N GLY A 159 4.97 43.66 33.22
CA GLY A 159 6.31 44.15 32.87
C GLY A 159 6.54 44.35 31.36
N LEU A 160 5.51 44.16 30.53
CA LEU A 160 5.57 44.35 29.09
C LEU A 160 4.66 45.50 28.64
N ARG A 161 4.99 46.06 27.48
CA ARG A 161 4.19 47.07 26.79
C ARG A 161 3.99 46.66 25.34
N VAL A 162 2.86 47.05 24.75
CA VAL A 162 2.58 46.78 23.34
C VAL A 162 3.43 47.70 22.45
N GLY A 163 3.86 47.17 21.30
CA GLY A 163 4.64 47.87 20.29
C GLY A 163 6.15 47.72 20.46
N ALA A 164 6.88 48.21 19.47
CA ALA A 164 8.34 48.19 19.48
C ALA A 164 8.87 49.43 20.20
N ARG A 165 9.49 49.25 21.37
CA ARG A 165 10.17 50.33 22.10
C ARG A 165 11.65 50.02 22.24
N LYS A 166 12.48 51.06 22.20
CA LYS A 166 13.95 50.97 22.32
C LYS A 166 14.62 50.05 21.29
N LEU A 167 14.18 50.12 20.04
CA LEU A 167 15.03 49.74 18.89
C LEU A 167 16.16 50.76 18.78
N SER A 168 17.33 50.45 19.35
CA SER A 168 18.55 51.20 19.09
C SER A 168 19.04 50.82 17.71
N ALA A 169 18.81 51.65 16.71
CA ALA A 169 19.28 51.38 15.36
C ALA A 169 20.80 51.20 15.37
N SER A 170 21.28 50.00 15.03
CA SER A 170 22.72 49.75 14.86
C SER A 170 23.32 50.66 13.79
N GLN A 171 24.62 50.91 13.88
CA GLN A 171 25.31 51.78 12.92
C GLN A 171 25.10 51.27 11.48
N GLY A 172 24.60 52.14 10.61
CA GLY A 172 24.31 51.79 9.21
C GLY A 172 22.93 51.18 8.95
N VAL A 173 22.06 51.07 9.96
CA VAL A 173 20.70 50.52 9.81
C VAL A 173 19.65 51.62 9.90
N ALA A 174 18.71 51.64 8.95
CA ALA A 174 17.51 52.46 9.02
C ALA A 174 16.36 51.67 9.65
N VAL A 175 15.64 52.24 10.61
CA VAL A 175 14.52 51.59 11.30
C VAL A 175 13.24 52.38 11.08
N LEU A 176 12.28 51.77 10.38
CA LEU A 176 10.94 52.30 10.14
C LEU A 176 9.95 51.61 11.08
N THR A 177 9.20 52.37 11.87
CA THR A 177 8.19 51.82 12.80
C THR A 177 6.91 52.64 12.81
N GLY A 178 5.77 51.99 12.99
CA GLY A 178 4.45 52.62 12.94
C GLY A 178 3.34 51.60 12.66
N PRO A 179 2.07 51.99 12.77
CA PRO A 179 0.95 51.11 12.48
C PRO A 179 1.02 50.55 11.04
N THR A 180 0.59 49.30 10.87
CA THR A 180 0.66 48.60 9.58
C THR A 180 0.00 49.39 8.44
N GLU A 181 -1.18 49.95 8.66
CA GLU A 181 -1.90 50.75 7.65
C GLU A 181 -1.19 52.05 7.25
N ALA A 182 -0.40 52.64 8.16
CA ALA A 182 0.36 53.85 7.87
C ALA A 182 1.71 53.55 7.20
N ILE A 183 2.31 52.39 7.48
CA ILE A 183 3.58 51.95 6.88
C ILE A 183 3.41 51.50 5.42
N LYS A 184 2.31 50.80 5.10
CA LYS A 184 2.04 50.29 3.74
C LYS A 184 2.26 51.33 2.62
N PRO A 185 1.61 52.52 2.65
CA PRO A 185 1.82 53.53 1.62
C PRO A 185 3.23 54.12 1.64
N VAL A 186 3.87 54.25 2.80
CA VAL A 186 5.25 54.74 2.91
C VAL A 186 6.22 53.81 2.18
N ILE A 187 6.10 52.49 2.37
CA ILE A 187 6.98 51.54 1.67
C ILE A 187 6.68 51.54 0.17
N ARG A 188 5.40 51.43 -0.20
CA ARG A 188 4.99 51.37 -1.61
C ARG A 188 5.40 52.62 -2.37
N ASP A 189 4.96 53.78 -1.88
CA ASP A 189 4.97 55.02 -2.65
C ASP A 189 6.26 55.78 -2.45
N MET A 190 6.81 55.80 -1.23
CA MET A 190 7.98 56.63 -0.90
C MET A 190 9.30 55.87 -1.02
N LEU A 191 9.35 54.62 -0.51
CA LEU A 191 10.58 53.84 -0.48
C LEU A 191 10.85 53.11 -1.81
N LEU A 192 9.80 52.56 -2.42
CA LEU A 192 9.96 51.73 -3.63
C LEU A 192 9.62 52.49 -4.92
N ALA A 193 8.55 53.29 -4.95
CA ALA A 193 8.13 54.00 -6.18
C ALA A 193 8.80 55.37 -6.39
N ALA A 194 8.84 56.25 -5.39
CA ALA A 194 9.31 57.63 -5.54
C ALA A 194 10.84 57.80 -5.55
N ARG A 195 11.59 56.73 -5.24
CA ARG A 195 13.07 56.70 -5.29
C ARG A 195 13.71 57.85 -4.49
N GLN A 196 13.10 58.25 -3.37
CA GLN A 196 13.61 59.33 -2.54
C GLN A 196 14.67 58.81 -1.54
N PRO A 197 15.70 59.61 -1.22
CA PRO A 197 16.63 59.27 -0.16
C PRO A 197 15.92 59.15 1.20
N LEU A 198 16.41 58.25 2.05
CA LEU A 198 15.80 57.98 3.35
C LEU A 198 15.72 59.22 4.26
N GLY A 199 16.73 60.10 4.20
CA GLY A 199 16.73 61.35 4.95
C GLY A 199 15.66 62.36 4.50
N GLN A 200 15.22 62.28 3.24
CA GLN A 200 14.12 63.10 2.73
C GLN A 200 12.76 62.52 3.15
N ILE A 201 12.60 61.20 3.04
CA ILE A 201 11.38 60.51 3.47
C ILE A 201 11.09 60.75 4.95
N ALA A 202 12.14 60.77 5.79
CA ALA A 202 12.01 61.04 7.22
C ALA A 202 11.37 62.40 7.57
N ARG A 203 11.36 63.37 6.64
CA ARG A 203 10.77 64.71 6.85
C ARG A 203 9.30 64.81 6.47
N SER A 204 8.77 63.83 5.75
CA SER A 204 7.41 63.83 5.19
C SER A 204 6.61 62.58 5.57
N LEU A 205 6.92 61.98 6.72
CA LEU A 205 6.22 60.80 7.21
C LEU A 205 4.80 61.12 7.70
N PRO A 206 3.83 60.22 7.49
CA PRO A 206 2.52 60.29 8.12
C PRO A 206 2.59 60.23 9.66
N ASP A 207 1.56 60.77 10.32
CA ASP A 207 1.43 60.70 11.77
C ASP A 207 1.47 59.25 12.28
N GLY A 208 2.24 59.03 13.35
CA GLY A 208 2.41 57.70 13.95
C GLY A 208 3.46 56.81 13.27
N VAL A 209 4.08 57.25 12.17
CA VAL A 209 5.23 56.58 11.55
C VAL A 209 6.52 57.31 11.92
N ALA A 210 7.55 56.56 12.29
CA ALA A 210 8.86 57.07 12.63
C ALA A 210 9.93 56.31 11.85
N LEU A 211 10.82 57.06 11.20
CA LEU A 211 12.03 56.56 10.57
C LEU A 211 13.24 57.08 11.34
N ARG A 212 14.11 56.19 11.80
CA ARG A 212 15.27 56.50 12.67
C ARG A 212 16.51 55.72 12.23
N GLY A 213 17.67 56.06 12.79
CA GLY A 213 18.94 55.36 12.52
C GLY A 213 19.76 56.02 11.42
N TYR A 214 20.40 55.21 10.58
CA TYR A 214 21.20 55.68 9.45
C TYR A 214 20.30 56.11 8.29
N LEU A 215 20.21 57.42 8.05
CA LEU A 215 19.33 58.03 7.05
C LEU A 215 20.15 58.80 6.02
N PRO A 216 20.73 58.12 5.02
CA PRO A 216 21.49 58.77 3.95
C PRO A 216 20.61 59.73 3.14
N ASN A 217 21.20 60.82 2.67
CA ASN A 217 20.53 61.84 1.84
C ASN A 217 20.79 61.62 0.33
N ASP A 218 21.55 60.60 -0.02
CA ASP A 218 22.08 60.29 -1.35
C ASP A 218 21.71 58.88 -1.83
N ILE A 219 21.28 57.99 -0.94
CA ILE A 219 20.92 56.59 -1.26
C ILE A 219 19.39 56.41 -1.16
N ALA A 220 18.78 55.93 -2.25
CA ALA A 220 17.36 55.58 -2.34
C ALA A 220 17.15 54.06 -2.42
N LEU A 221 16.02 53.56 -1.89
CA LEU A 221 15.67 52.13 -1.89
C LEU A 221 14.93 51.65 -3.16
N GLY A 222 14.73 52.48 -4.17
CA GLY A 222 14.16 52.08 -5.47
C GLY A 222 15.23 52.11 -6.57
N ARG A 223 15.38 51.02 -7.36
CA ARG A 223 16.33 50.98 -8.48
C ARG A 223 15.72 51.62 -9.73
N GLY A 224 16.50 52.44 -10.43
CA GLY A 224 16.21 52.91 -11.78
C GLY A 224 16.49 51.79 -12.79
N GLY A 225 15.44 51.22 -13.36
CA GLY A 225 15.50 50.31 -14.50
C GLY A 225 14.08 49.92 -14.90
N SER A 226 13.56 50.52 -15.96
CA SER A 226 12.32 50.09 -16.60
C SER A 226 12.63 49.89 -18.07
N ASP A 227 12.57 48.65 -18.53
CA ASP A 227 12.24 48.39 -19.92
C ASP A 227 10.74 48.72 -20.15
N PRO A 228 10.34 49.22 -21.32
CA PRO A 228 8.94 49.56 -21.66
C PRO A 228 7.93 48.40 -21.60
N VAL A 229 8.35 47.18 -21.25
CA VAL A 229 7.55 45.96 -21.25
C VAL A 229 6.65 45.87 -19.99
N ASP A 230 7.04 46.47 -18.86
CA ASP A 230 6.40 46.23 -17.55
C ASP A 230 5.04 46.96 -17.34
N GLN A 231 4.82 48.10 -18.01
CA GLN A 231 3.54 48.83 -17.91
C GLN A 231 2.41 48.14 -18.69
N GLY A 232 2.74 47.51 -19.82
CA GLY A 232 1.76 46.77 -20.63
C GLY A 232 1.31 45.46 -19.98
N ASP A 233 2.20 44.82 -19.23
CA ASP A 233 1.93 43.59 -18.49
C ASP A 233 0.88 43.80 -17.38
N THR A 234 1.07 44.83 -16.55
CA THR A 234 0.18 45.13 -15.41
C THR A 234 -1.23 45.52 -15.83
N ALA A 235 -1.37 46.33 -16.89
CA ALA A 235 -2.68 46.73 -17.41
C ALA A 235 -3.45 45.55 -18.03
N TYR A 236 -2.75 44.68 -18.76
CA TYR A 236 -3.36 43.50 -19.38
C TYR A 236 -3.77 42.46 -18.33
N TRP A 237 -2.98 42.29 -17.27
CA TRP A 237 -3.31 41.41 -16.15
C TRP A 237 -4.61 41.80 -15.43
N SER A 238 -4.83 43.11 -15.22
CA SER A 238 -6.07 43.61 -14.59
C SER A 238 -7.31 43.20 -15.40
N ALA A 239 -7.27 43.38 -16.73
CA ALA A 239 -8.37 43.00 -17.60
C ALA A 239 -8.61 41.48 -17.62
N VAL A 240 -7.55 40.68 -17.52
CA VAL A 240 -7.64 39.20 -17.47
C VAL A 240 -8.27 38.71 -16.16
N ARG A 241 -7.96 39.36 -15.03
CA ARG A 241 -8.60 39.06 -13.73
C ARG A 241 -10.08 39.38 -13.72
N ASP A 242 -10.52 40.44 -14.39
CA ASP A 242 -11.94 40.82 -14.44
C ASP A 242 -12.77 39.79 -15.22
N ILE A 243 -12.17 39.09 -16.20
CA ILE A 243 -12.83 38.03 -16.97
C ILE A 243 -12.89 36.70 -16.20
N ASP A 244 -11.89 36.43 -15.35
CA ASP A 244 -11.76 35.24 -14.49
C ASP A 244 -12.06 33.90 -15.19
N SER A 245 -11.37 33.65 -16.31
CA SER A 245 -11.53 32.40 -17.08
C SER A 245 -10.19 31.75 -17.45
N PRO A 246 -10.12 30.41 -17.59
CA PRO A 246 -8.92 29.72 -18.06
C PRO A 246 -8.43 30.26 -19.40
N GLU A 247 -9.34 30.64 -20.29
CA GLU A 247 -9.03 31.20 -21.61
C GLU A 247 -8.34 32.57 -21.49
N ALA A 248 -8.82 33.44 -20.58
CA ALA A 248 -8.21 34.74 -20.32
C ALA A 248 -6.81 34.61 -19.70
N TYR A 249 -6.63 33.69 -18.74
CA TYR A 249 -5.33 33.42 -18.13
C TYR A 249 -4.33 32.81 -19.12
N ARG A 250 -4.79 31.94 -20.04
CA ARG A 250 -3.97 31.41 -21.14
C ARG A 250 -3.57 32.50 -22.14
N ALA A 251 -4.48 33.42 -22.45
CA ALA A 251 -4.19 34.55 -23.31
C ALA A 251 -3.12 35.48 -22.69
N TYR A 252 -3.14 35.66 -21.37
CA TYR A 252 -2.08 36.34 -20.62
C TYR A 252 -0.73 35.63 -20.78
N LEU A 253 -0.67 34.32 -20.53
CA LEU A 253 0.58 33.54 -20.61
C LEU A 253 1.17 33.51 -22.03
N ASN A 254 0.33 33.47 -23.06
CA ASN A 254 0.79 33.53 -24.45
C ASN A 254 1.40 34.89 -24.80
N ARG A 255 0.86 35.98 -24.25
CA ARG A 255 1.31 37.34 -24.52
C ARG A 255 2.51 37.75 -23.67
N PHE A 256 2.57 37.28 -22.43
CA PHE A 256 3.63 37.56 -21.47
C PHE A 256 4.17 36.26 -20.85
N PRO A 257 4.94 35.43 -21.59
CA PRO A 257 5.40 34.13 -21.11
C PRO A 257 6.34 34.21 -19.89
N LYS A 258 7.00 35.35 -19.71
CA LYS A 258 7.86 35.68 -18.56
C LYS A 258 7.33 36.89 -17.78
N GLY A 259 6.04 37.19 -17.94
CA GLY A 259 5.38 38.33 -17.29
C GLY A 259 5.34 38.20 -15.77
N LEU A 260 5.17 39.32 -15.10
CA LEU A 260 5.11 39.49 -13.65
C LEU A 260 4.07 38.56 -13.00
N PHE A 261 2.99 38.23 -13.70
CA PHE A 261 1.89 37.41 -13.21
C PHE A 261 1.82 36.01 -13.83
N ALA A 262 2.86 35.56 -14.56
CA ALA A 262 2.83 34.26 -15.24
C ALA A 262 2.60 33.09 -14.27
N THR A 263 3.29 33.10 -13.12
CA THR A 263 3.09 32.10 -12.07
C THR A 263 1.67 32.14 -11.50
N GLU A 264 1.09 33.33 -11.34
CA GLU A 264 -0.26 33.50 -10.81
C GLU A 264 -1.33 33.06 -11.81
N ALA A 265 -1.20 33.45 -13.08
CA ALA A 265 -2.06 33.00 -14.17
C ALA A 265 -2.09 31.47 -14.25
N GLN A 266 -0.94 30.81 -14.13
CA GLN A 266 -0.86 29.35 -14.12
C GLN A 266 -1.57 28.73 -12.91
N ARG A 267 -1.45 29.35 -11.72
CA ARG A 267 -2.18 28.89 -10.53
C ARG A 267 -3.69 29.01 -10.70
N LEU A 268 -4.16 30.11 -11.28
CA LEU A 268 -5.59 30.36 -11.50
C LEU A 268 -6.17 29.38 -12.53
N ILE A 269 -5.46 29.13 -13.64
CA ILE A 269 -5.82 28.07 -14.60
C ILE A 269 -6.02 26.74 -13.88
N ASN A 270 -5.02 26.30 -13.12
CA ASN A 270 -5.10 25.04 -12.40
C ASN A 270 -6.27 25.02 -11.40
N SER A 271 -6.54 26.14 -10.73
CA SER A 271 -7.60 26.23 -9.72
C SER A 271 -9.02 26.13 -10.31
N VAL A 272 -9.22 26.71 -11.49
CA VAL A 272 -10.51 26.71 -12.18
C VAL A 272 -10.72 25.38 -12.91
N GLU A 273 -9.66 24.82 -13.50
CA GLU A 273 -9.73 23.51 -14.17
C GLU A 273 -9.90 22.34 -13.20
N ASP A 274 -9.33 22.42 -11.98
CA ASP A 274 -9.50 21.39 -10.96
C ASP A 274 -10.83 21.52 -10.18
N GLU A 275 -11.59 22.62 -10.32
CA GLU A 275 -12.81 22.84 -9.55
C GLU A 275 -13.92 21.81 -9.82
N PRO A 276 -14.28 21.46 -11.07
CA PRO A 276 -15.23 20.39 -11.35
C PRO A 276 -14.80 19.05 -10.77
N ARG A 277 -13.49 18.78 -10.74
CA ARG A 277 -12.93 17.56 -10.16
C ARG A 277 -13.07 17.56 -8.64
N ARG A 278 -12.81 18.68 -7.95
CA ARG A 278 -13.00 18.82 -6.50
C ARG A 278 -14.47 18.62 -6.11
N GLN A 279 -15.39 19.19 -6.89
CA GLN A 279 -16.82 18.99 -6.67
C GLN A 279 -17.23 17.52 -6.85
N ALA A 280 -16.75 16.87 -7.91
CA ALA A 280 -17.02 15.45 -8.14
C ALA A 280 -16.43 14.55 -7.05
N GLU A 281 -15.23 14.87 -6.54
CA GLU A 281 -14.61 14.19 -5.40
C GLU A 281 -15.43 14.34 -4.12
N ALA A 282 -15.94 15.54 -3.83
CA ALA A 282 -16.82 15.78 -2.69
C ALA A 282 -18.15 15.00 -2.80
N VAL A 283 -18.74 14.95 -4.00
CA VAL A 283 -19.96 14.17 -4.27
C VAL A 283 -19.74 12.68 -4.05
N GLU A 284 -18.64 12.12 -4.56
CA GLU A 284 -18.28 10.71 -4.32
C GLU A 284 -17.98 10.46 -2.84
N GLY A 285 -17.31 11.39 -2.17
CA GLY A 285 -17.04 11.33 -0.73
C GLY A 285 -18.31 11.26 0.10
N ALA A 286 -19.34 12.03 -0.28
CA ALA A 286 -20.64 12.06 0.37
C ALA A 286 -21.44 10.74 0.22
N LEU A 287 -21.08 9.86 -0.73
CA LEU A 287 -21.68 8.53 -0.84
C LEU A 287 -21.34 7.61 0.35
N GLY A 288 -20.32 7.95 1.15
CA GLY A 288 -19.99 7.22 2.36
C GLY A 288 -19.62 5.76 2.14
N LEU A 289 -19.08 5.41 0.95
CA LEU A 289 -18.84 4.01 0.57
C LEU A 289 -17.86 3.32 1.52
N SER A 290 -18.35 2.26 2.16
CA SER A 290 -17.53 1.35 2.98
C SER A 290 -16.45 0.68 2.13
N ARG A 291 -15.39 0.17 2.77
CA ARG A 291 -14.34 -0.59 2.06
C ARG A 291 -14.93 -1.76 1.27
N ALA A 292 -15.90 -2.48 1.83
CA ALA A 292 -16.56 -3.59 1.16
C ALA A 292 -17.35 -3.12 -0.07
N ALA A 293 -18.06 -2.00 0.01
CA ALA A 293 -18.78 -1.40 -1.12
C ALA A 293 -17.82 -0.96 -2.23
N ARG A 294 -16.67 -0.39 -1.87
CA ARG A 294 -15.60 -0.02 -2.82
C ARG A 294 -15.01 -1.24 -3.53
N GLN A 295 -14.74 -2.32 -2.80
CA GLN A 295 -14.30 -3.59 -3.38
C GLN A 295 -15.34 -4.17 -4.34
N GLN A 296 -16.62 -4.09 -3.98
CA GLN A 296 -17.70 -4.56 -4.85
C GLN A 296 -17.78 -3.74 -6.13
N LEU A 297 -17.69 -2.41 -6.05
CA LEU A 297 -17.65 -1.55 -7.23
C LEU A 297 -16.46 -1.88 -8.15
N GLN A 298 -15.28 -2.12 -7.58
CA GLN A 298 -14.12 -2.51 -8.39
C GLN A 298 -14.35 -3.83 -9.14
N ARG A 299 -15.01 -4.81 -8.50
CA ARG A 299 -15.43 -6.06 -9.16
C ARG A 299 -16.49 -5.81 -10.24
N ASP A 300 -17.48 -4.96 -9.95
CA ASP A 300 -18.54 -4.61 -10.90
C ASP A 300 -17.96 -3.96 -12.16
N LEU A 301 -17.09 -2.96 -12.00
CA LEU A 301 -16.38 -2.32 -13.10
C LEU A 301 -15.54 -3.31 -13.91
N THR A 302 -14.84 -4.22 -13.23
CA THR A 302 -14.02 -5.25 -13.90
C THR A 302 -14.90 -6.20 -14.74
N ILE A 303 -16.04 -6.65 -14.21
CA ILE A 303 -17.00 -7.50 -14.93
C ILE A 303 -17.57 -6.77 -16.16
N LEU A 304 -17.76 -5.45 -16.06
CA LEU A 304 -18.18 -4.60 -17.18
C LEU A 304 -17.06 -4.30 -18.20
N GLY A 305 -15.85 -4.83 -18.00
CA GLY A 305 -14.71 -4.66 -18.91
C GLY A 305 -13.80 -3.48 -18.57
N PHE A 306 -14.04 -2.76 -17.46
CA PHE A 306 -13.22 -1.65 -17.01
C PHE A 306 -12.22 -2.11 -15.94
N ASN A 307 -11.01 -2.45 -16.36
CA ASN A 307 -9.98 -2.98 -15.46
C ASN A 307 -9.56 -1.96 -14.39
N THR A 308 -9.78 -2.31 -13.11
CA THR A 308 -9.44 -1.49 -11.94
C THR A 308 -8.08 -1.81 -11.32
N GLY A 309 -7.36 -2.82 -11.82
CA GLY A 309 -6.09 -3.30 -11.27
C GLY A 309 -6.22 -4.13 -9.98
N GLY A 310 -7.44 -4.56 -9.64
CA GLY A 310 -7.76 -5.32 -8.42
C GLY A 310 -8.97 -4.77 -7.66
N ALA A 311 -9.43 -5.53 -6.67
CA ALA A 311 -10.58 -5.20 -5.81
C ALA A 311 -10.17 -5.12 -4.33
N ASP A 312 -9.27 -4.19 -4.01
CA ASP A 312 -8.68 -4.00 -2.68
C ASP A 312 -9.43 -2.97 -1.79
N GLY A 313 -10.40 -2.26 -2.38
CA GLY A 313 -11.21 -1.22 -1.74
C GLY A 313 -10.54 0.15 -1.69
N ILE A 314 -9.39 0.31 -2.36
CA ILE A 314 -8.63 1.55 -2.44
C ILE A 314 -8.76 2.10 -3.86
N PHE A 315 -9.36 3.28 -4.01
CA PHE A 315 -9.50 3.91 -5.33
C PHE A 315 -8.21 4.63 -5.72
N GLY A 316 -7.25 3.86 -6.23
CA GLY A 316 -6.01 4.36 -6.79
C GLY A 316 -6.15 4.81 -8.26
N ARG A 317 -5.01 5.13 -8.89
CA ARG A 317 -4.94 5.61 -10.29
C ARG A 317 -5.66 4.69 -11.27
N ALA A 318 -5.50 3.38 -11.12
CA ALA A 318 -6.14 2.39 -12.00
C ALA A 318 -7.67 2.39 -11.89
N THR A 319 -8.21 2.48 -10.67
CA THR A 319 -9.67 2.56 -10.45
C THR A 319 -10.22 3.90 -10.95
N ARG A 320 -9.52 5.02 -10.74
CA ARG A 320 -9.91 6.34 -11.29
C ARG A 320 -9.99 6.32 -12.82
N ALA A 321 -8.99 5.74 -13.48
CA ALA A 321 -9.00 5.57 -14.93
C ALA A 321 -10.12 4.63 -15.41
N ALA A 322 -10.45 3.59 -14.64
CA ALA A 322 -11.58 2.70 -14.97
C ALA A 322 -12.93 3.44 -14.88
N ILE A 323 -13.11 4.28 -13.86
CA ILE A 323 -14.30 5.13 -13.70
C ILE A 323 -14.39 6.13 -14.85
N SER A 324 -13.30 6.80 -15.22
CA SER A 324 -13.28 7.75 -16.35
C SER A 324 -13.66 7.04 -17.65
N ARG A 325 -13.07 5.86 -17.95
CA ARG A 325 -13.45 5.06 -19.13
C ARG A 325 -14.93 4.64 -19.12
N TYR A 326 -15.46 4.25 -17.96
CA TYR A 326 -16.88 3.95 -17.80
C TYR A 326 -17.75 5.17 -18.12
N GLN A 327 -17.41 6.32 -17.54
CA GLN A 327 -18.11 7.60 -17.78
C GLN A 327 -18.11 7.97 -19.27
N THR A 328 -16.94 7.94 -19.92
CA THR A 328 -16.81 8.23 -21.36
C THR A 328 -17.63 7.26 -22.20
N SER A 329 -17.63 5.96 -21.87
CA SER A 329 -18.42 4.94 -22.59
C SER A 329 -19.95 5.11 -22.48
N ARG A 330 -20.41 5.91 -21.51
CA ARG A 330 -21.82 6.22 -21.25
C ARG A 330 -22.18 7.68 -21.58
N GLY A 331 -21.24 8.46 -22.13
CA GLY A 331 -21.44 9.86 -22.49
C GLY A 331 -21.52 10.81 -21.28
N HIS A 332 -20.95 10.42 -20.14
CA HIS A 332 -20.85 11.28 -18.95
C HIS A 332 -19.56 12.11 -18.96
N ALA A 333 -19.55 13.20 -18.18
CA ALA A 333 -18.34 13.99 -17.96
C ALA A 333 -17.23 13.13 -17.31
N GLU A 334 -16.00 13.27 -17.83
CA GLU A 334 -14.84 12.48 -17.40
C GLU A 334 -14.23 13.03 -16.10
N THR A 335 -14.95 12.92 -15.00
CA THR A 335 -14.48 13.41 -13.70
C THR A 335 -13.57 12.41 -12.99
N SER A 336 -13.65 11.12 -13.33
CA SER A 336 -13.02 10.00 -12.60
C SER A 336 -13.57 9.74 -11.19
N TYR A 337 -14.67 10.41 -10.81
CA TYR A 337 -15.38 10.25 -9.53
C TYR A 337 -16.86 9.98 -9.78
N LEU A 338 -17.45 9.07 -9.00
CA LEU A 338 -18.81 8.61 -9.22
C LEU A 338 -19.86 9.43 -8.48
N THR A 339 -21.03 9.56 -9.11
CA THR A 339 -22.27 10.02 -8.49
C THR A 339 -23.14 8.85 -8.05
N ALA A 340 -24.13 9.08 -7.17
CA ALA A 340 -25.06 8.04 -6.73
C ALA A 340 -25.82 7.36 -7.89
N PRO A 341 -26.34 8.09 -8.90
CA PRO A 341 -27.00 7.48 -10.06
C PRO A 341 -26.05 6.58 -10.87
N GLN A 342 -24.81 7.02 -11.09
CA GLN A 342 -23.80 6.24 -11.81
C GLN A 342 -23.43 4.96 -11.05
N LEU A 343 -23.26 5.05 -9.73
CA LEU A 343 -23.02 3.86 -8.90
C LEU A 343 -24.16 2.84 -9.02
N ALA A 344 -25.42 3.30 -8.92
CA ALA A 344 -26.58 2.42 -9.06
C ALA A 344 -26.68 1.80 -10.46
N GLN A 345 -26.29 2.56 -11.50
CA GLN A 345 -26.25 2.07 -12.88
C GLN A 345 -25.18 0.97 -13.05
N ILE A 346 -23.95 1.19 -12.56
CA ILE A 346 -22.86 0.20 -12.60
C ILE A 346 -23.31 -1.11 -11.93
N GLN A 347 -23.92 -1.01 -10.74
CA GLN A 347 -24.37 -2.18 -9.99
C GLN A 347 -25.44 -2.98 -10.75
N ARG A 348 -26.40 -2.30 -11.39
CA ARG A 348 -27.44 -2.95 -12.20
C ARG A 348 -26.85 -3.62 -13.44
N GLU A 349 -26.02 -2.91 -14.21
CA GLU A 349 -25.37 -3.45 -15.40
C GLU A 349 -24.51 -4.68 -15.04
N ALA A 350 -23.71 -4.60 -13.97
CA ALA A 350 -22.87 -5.70 -13.54
C ALA A 350 -23.68 -6.90 -13.03
N ALA A 351 -24.81 -6.66 -12.35
CA ALA A 351 -25.72 -7.73 -11.93
C ALA A 351 -26.34 -8.47 -13.12
N GLN A 352 -26.72 -7.72 -14.17
CA GLN A 352 -27.25 -8.30 -15.40
C GLN A 352 -26.20 -9.16 -16.11
N VAL A 353 -24.97 -8.65 -16.27
CA VAL A 353 -23.87 -9.42 -16.88
C VAL A 353 -23.60 -10.71 -16.11
N ARG A 354 -23.58 -10.67 -14.77
CA ARG A 354 -23.43 -11.89 -13.94
C ARG A 354 -24.55 -12.88 -14.18
N THR A 355 -25.79 -12.42 -14.22
CA THR A 355 -26.96 -13.28 -14.43
C THR A 355 -26.92 -13.93 -15.82
N ASP A 356 -26.51 -13.19 -16.84
CA ASP A 356 -26.36 -13.72 -18.19
C ASP A 356 -25.20 -14.73 -18.29
N GLN A 357 -24.07 -14.47 -17.61
CA GLN A 357 -22.96 -15.42 -17.50
C GLN A 357 -23.38 -16.71 -16.79
N GLU A 358 -24.07 -16.62 -15.66
CA GLU A 358 -24.60 -17.79 -14.93
C GLU A 358 -25.61 -18.57 -15.77
N ARG A 359 -26.45 -17.89 -16.57
CA ARG A 359 -27.38 -18.56 -17.48
C ARG A 359 -26.63 -19.33 -18.57
N GLN A 360 -25.60 -18.73 -19.17
CA GLN A 360 -24.77 -19.38 -20.18
C GLN A 360 -24.01 -20.58 -19.62
N ASP A 361 -23.44 -20.42 -18.43
CA ASP A 361 -22.77 -21.50 -17.68
C ASP A 361 -23.73 -22.67 -17.45
N ARG A 362 -24.92 -22.42 -16.87
CA ARG A 362 -25.95 -23.44 -16.65
C ARG A 362 -26.38 -24.14 -17.94
N ALA A 363 -26.66 -23.38 -18.99
CA ALA A 363 -27.05 -23.97 -20.28
C ALA A 363 -25.94 -24.86 -20.87
N TYR A 364 -24.68 -24.44 -20.74
CA TYR A 364 -23.55 -25.22 -21.22
C TYR A 364 -23.31 -26.47 -20.38
N TRP A 365 -23.49 -26.37 -19.06
CA TRP A 365 -23.48 -27.51 -18.14
C TRP A 365 -24.54 -28.54 -18.52
N ASP A 366 -25.78 -28.12 -18.74
CA ASP A 366 -26.89 -29.00 -19.12
C ASP A 366 -26.63 -29.71 -20.46
N GLN A 367 -25.95 -29.04 -21.40
CA GLN A 367 -25.58 -29.61 -22.69
C GLN A 367 -24.41 -30.61 -22.63
N THR A 368 -23.41 -30.36 -21.79
CA THR A 368 -22.12 -31.08 -21.82
C THR A 368 -21.86 -31.91 -20.56
N GLY A 369 -21.82 -31.26 -19.40
CA GLY A 369 -21.39 -31.86 -18.14
C GLY A 369 -22.49 -32.63 -17.39
N ALA A 370 -23.76 -32.34 -17.63
CA ALA A 370 -24.88 -32.99 -16.95
C ALA A 370 -24.96 -34.49 -17.25
N LEU A 371 -24.62 -34.90 -18.49
CA LEU A 371 -24.54 -36.30 -18.91
C LEU A 371 -23.44 -37.09 -18.17
N GLY A 372 -22.47 -36.39 -17.55
CA GLY A 372 -21.43 -36.99 -16.72
C GLY A 372 -20.34 -37.74 -17.49
N SER A 373 -20.14 -37.48 -18.78
CA SER A 373 -19.00 -38.04 -19.54
C SER A 373 -17.69 -37.33 -19.21
N VAL A 374 -16.57 -38.04 -19.30
CA VAL A 374 -15.24 -37.46 -19.04
C VAL A 374 -14.95 -36.31 -20.00
N GLU A 375 -15.26 -36.49 -21.28
CA GLU A 375 -15.09 -35.47 -22.32
C GLU A 375 -15.98 -34.25 -22.07
N GLY A 376 -17.25 -34.45 -21.70
CA GLY A 376 -18.19 -33.37 -21.43
C GLY A 376 -17.82 -32.55 -20.20
N LEU A 377 -17.40 -33.22 -19.12
CA LEU A 377 -16.94 -32.55 -17.89
C LEU A 377 -15.65 -31.76 -18.12
N ARG A 378 -14.70 -32.29 -18.91
CA ARG A 378 -13.48 -31.56 -19.30
C ARG A 378 -13.79 -30.36 -20.18
N ALA A 379 -14.64 -30.52 -21.20
CA ALA A 379 -15.07 -29.42 -22.06
C ALA A 379 -15.76 -28.29 -21.27
N TYR A 380 -16.61 -28.66 -20.28
CA TYR A 380 -17.19 -27.72 -19.34
C TYR A 380 -16.11 -26.94 -18.56
N LEU A 381 -15.14 -27.64 -17.97
CA LEU A 381 -14.06 -27.01 -17.19
C LEU A 381 -13.12 -26.13 -18.04
N ASP A 382 -12.91 -26.47 -19.30
CA ASP A 382 -12.10 -25.66 -20.23
C ASP A 382 -12.80 -24.33 -20.54
N ARG A 383 -14.13 -24.35 -20.67
CA ARG A 383 -14.91 -23.15 -21.00
C ARG A 383 -15.27 -22.31 -19.77
N PHE A 384 -15.59 -22.95 -18.66
CA PHE A 384 -16.02 -22.33 -17.41
C PHE A 384 -15.19 -22.87 -16.23
N PRO A 385 -13.90 -22.52 -16.15
CA PRO A 385 -12.99 -23.05 -15.11
C PRO A 385 -13.42 -22.66 -13.69
N ASP A 386 -14.07 -21.51 -13.54
CA ASP A 386 -14.61 -21.00 -12.28
C ASP A 386 -16.16 -20.93 -12.28
N GLY A 387 -16.79 -21.71 -13.16
CA GLY A 387 -18.25 -21.77 -13.28
C GLY A 387 -18.94 -22.38 -12.05
N VAL A 388 -20.25 -22.19 -11.98
CA VAL A 388 -21.14 -22.66 -10.90
C VAL A 388 -21.01 -24.18 -10.68
N TYR A 389 -20.74 -24.94 -11.74
CA TYR A 389 -20.60 -26.40 -11.68
C TYR A 389 -19.14 -26.88 -11.74
N ALA A 390 -18.15 -25.99 -11.74
CA ALA A 390 -16.75 -26.38 -11.89
C ALA A 390 -16.28 -27.34 -10.79
N GLN A 391 -16.66 -27.07 -9.53
CA GLN A 391 -16.31 -27.98 -8.43
C GLN A 391 -17.02 -29.33 -8.55
N THR A 392 -18.28 -29.35 -8.97
CA THR A 392 -19.04 -30.58 -9.22
C THR A 392 -18.40 -31.38 -10.36
N ALA A 393 -17.97 -30.71 -11.42
CA ALA A 393 -17.33 -31.36 -12.57
C ALA A 393 -15.99 -32.00 -12.20
N ARG A 394 -15.14 -31.28 -11.47
CA ARG A 394 -13.85 -31.80 -10.96
C ARG A 394 -14.06 -33.04 -10.09
N ARG A 395 -14.99 -32.97 -9.13
CA ARG A 395 -15.30 -34.10 -8.24
C ARG A 395 -15.75 -35.33 -9.03
N LYS A 396 -16.65 -35.16 -10.00
CA LYS A 396 -17.10 -36.27 -10.85
C LYS A 396 -15.95 -36.89 -11.65
N LEU A 397 -15.05 -36.07 -12.20
CA LEU A 397 -13.87 -36.57 -12.91
C LEU A 397 -12.95 -37.37 -11.99
N ASP A 398 -12.67 -36.85 -10.79
CA ASP A 398 -11.82 -37.54 -9.81
C ASP A 398 -12.43 -38.88 -9.37
N GLU A 399 -13.75 -38.93 -9.16
CA GLU A 399 -14.48 -40.16 -8.85
C GLU A 399 -14.38 -41.17 -10.01
N MET A 400 -14.54 -40.73 -11.25
CA MET A 400 -14.41 -41.59 -12.44
C MET A 400 -13.00 -42.13 -12.62
N ASP A 401 -11.99 -41.28 -12.47
CA ASP A 401 -10.58 -41.69 -12.57
C ASP A 401 -10.19 -42.64 -11.43
N SER A 402 -10.69 -42.39 -10.21
CA SER A 402 -10.51 -43.30 -9.07
C SER A 402 -11.16 -44.67 -9.32
N ASN A 403 -12.40 -44.70 -9.80
CA ASN A 403 -13.10 -45.95 -10.13
C ASN A 403 -12.39 -46.73 -11.25
N ARG A 404 -11.87 -46.02 -12.27
CA ARG A 404 -11.12 -46.64 -13.38
C ARG A 404 -9.81 -47.25 -12.90
N THR A 405 -9.05 -46.52 -12.08
CA THR A 405 -7.77 -47.00 -11.53
C THR A 405 -7.97 -48.17 -10.57
N GLU A 406 -8.98 -48.10 -9.70
CA GLU A 406 -9.38 -49.21 -8.83
C GLU A 406 -9.74 -50.46 -9.63
N THR A 407 -10.60 -50.32 -10.65
CA THR A 407 -11.03 -51.45 -11.49
C THR A 407 -9.85 -52.09 -12.22
N ALA A 408 -8.93 -51.29 -12.78
CA ALA A 408 -7.74 -51.79 -13.44
C ALA A 408 -6.80 -52.52 -12.46
N ALA A 409 -6.59 -51.97 -11.26
CA ALA A 409 -5.78 -52.60 -10.22
C ALA A 409 -6.39 -53.93 -9.75
N TRP A 410 -7.72 -53.99 -9.57
CA TRP A 410 -8.44 -55.21 -9.24
C TRP A 410 -8.29 -56.28 -10.32
N ASN A 411 -8.52 -55.92 -11.58
CA ASN A 411 -8.36 -56.84 -12.72
C ASN A 411 -6.92 -57.38 -12.83
N SER A 412 -5.92 -56.53 -12.59
CA SER A 412 -4.51 -56.96 -12.56
C SER A 412 -4.25 -57.93 -11.41
N ALA A 413 -4.77 -57.67 -10.21
CA ALA A 413 -4.62 -58.57 -9.06
C ALA A 413 -5.27 -59.94 -9.33
N MET A 414 -6.46 -59.94 -9.93
CA MET A 414 -7.17 -61.16 -10.36
C MET A 414 -6.40 -61.93 -11.43
N GLN A 415 -5.79 -61.24 -12.41
CA GLN A 415 -5.00 -61.88 -13.46
C GLN A 415 -3.71 -62.51 -12.92
N GLN A 416 -3.02 -61.84 -12.01
CA GLN A 416 -1.80 -62.36 -11.39
C GLN A 416 -2.08 -63.48 -10.39
N ASN A 417 -3.21 -63.39 -9.67
CA ASN A 417 -3.67 -64.35 -8.68
C ASN A 417 -2.59 -64.77 -7.66
N THR A 418 -1.82 -63.79 -7.15
CA THR A 418 -0.79 -63.99 -6.13
C THR A 418 -1.13 -63.24 -4.85
N ILE A 419 -0.62 -63.72 -3.72
CA ILE A 419 -0.79 -63.06 -2.41
C ILE A 419 -0.26 -61.61 -2.46
N ALA A 420 0.88 -61.38 -3.12
CA ALA A 420 1.49 -60.06 -3.22
C ALA A 420 0.59 -59.08 -4.00
N ALA A 421 0.00 -59.51 -5.11
CA ALA A 421 -0.88 -58.67 -5.93
C ALA A 421 -2.15 -58.26 -5.19
N TYR A 422 -2.83 -59.21 -4.53
CA TYR A 422 -4.02 -58.89 -3.73
C TYR A 422 -3.69 -58.01 -2.50
N ARG A 423 -2.55 -58.23 -1.84
CA ARG A 423 -2.10 -57.35 -0.74
C ARG A 423 -1.82 -55.93 -1.22
N GLY A 424 -1.16 -55.79 -2.37
CA GLY A 424 -0.93 -54.48 -3.00
C GLY A 424 -2.25 -53.76 -3.29
N PHE A 425 -3.23 -54.47 -3.85
CA PHE A 425 -4.57 -53.92 -4.07
C PHE A 425 -5.23 -53.43 -2.77
N VAL A 426 -5.26 -54.25 -1.72
CA VAL A 426 -5.88 -53.88 -0.43
C VAL A 426 -5.16 -52.69 0.23
N GLN A 427 -3.85 -52.56 0.06
CA GLN A 427 -3.08 -51.42 0.58
C GLN A 427 -3.38 -50.13 -0.19
N SER A 428 -3.45 -50.20 -1.53
CA SER A 428 -3.74 -49.04 -2.37
C SER A 428 -5.22 -48.60 -2.30
N PHE A 429 -6.14 -49.54 -2.08
CA PHE A 429 -7.59 -49.29 -2.10
C PHE A 429 -8.29 -49.91 -0.86
N PRO A 430 -8.01 -49.44 0.37
CA PRO A 430 -8.48 -50.07 1.62
C PRO A 430 -10.00 -50.02 1.83
N ASN A 431 -10.69 -49.09 1.15
CA ASN A 431 -12.14 -48.92 1.24
C ASN A 431 -12.89 -49.43 0.00
N SER A 432 -12.20 -50.14 -0.91
CA SER A 432 -12.84 -50.72 -2.10
C SER A 432 -13.82 -51.82 -1.73
N ARG A 433 -14.90 -51.96 -2.52
CA ARG A 433 -15.84 -53.08 -2.43
C ARG A 433 -15.17 -54.46 -2.63
N HIS A 434 -14.01 -54.49 -3.31
CA HIS A 434 -13.28 -55.72 -3.62
C HIS A 434 -12.32 -56.15 -2.49
N VAL A 435 -12.18 -55.37 -1.41
CA VAL A 435 -11.25 -55.70 -0.31
C VAL A 435 -11.63 -56.99 0.41
N ALA A 436 -12.92 -57.24 0.62
CA ALA A 436 -13.39 -58.48 1.24
C ALA A 436 -13.00 -59.70 0.38
N GLU A 437 -13.28 -59.63 -0.92
CA GLU A 437 -12.94 -60.68 -1.88
C GLU A 437 -11.41 -60.89 -1.97
N ALA A 438 -10.62 -59.80 -2.00
CA ALA A 438 -9.16 -59.87 -2.02
C ALA A 438 -8.60 -60.60 -0.78
N ARG A 439 -9.14 -60.32 0.40
CA ARG A 439 -8.71 -60.96 1.66
C ARG A 439 -9.03 -62.44 1.68
N ASP A 440 -10.20 -62.83 1.19
CA ASP A 440 -10.57 -64.24 1.06
C ASP A 440 -9.64 -64.99 0.09
N ARG A 441 -9.28 -64.37 -1.04
CA ARG A 441 -8.29 -64.93 -1.98
C ARG A 441 -6.90 -65.08 -1.36
N ILE A 442 -6.45 -64.10 -0.58
CA ILE A 442 -5.18 -64.19 0.16
C ILE A 442 -5.22 -65.41 1.11
N ALA A 443 -6.26 -65.55 1.92
CA ALA A 443 -6.36 -66.65 2.88
C ALA A 443 -6.38 -68.02 2.20
N GLN A 444 -7.07 -68.16 1.05
CA GLN A 444 -7.08 -69.39 0.26
C GLN A 444 -5.69 -69.73 -0.29
N LEU A 445 -4.99 -68.75 -0.87
CA LEU A 445 -3.65 -68.94 -1.40
C LEU A 445 -2.62 -69.24 -0.30
N GLU A 446 -2.75 -68.61 0.86
CA GLU A 446 -1.90 -68.87 2.02
C GLU A 446 -2.07 -70.28 2.55
N ARG A 447 -3.32 -70.75 2.70
CA ARG A 447 -3.60 -72.16 3.08
C ARG A 447 -2.98 -73.12 2.07
N ARG A 448 -3.22 -72.89 0.77
CA ARG A 448 -2.63 -73.72 -0.30
C ARG A 448 -1.10 -73.73 -0.24
N ASN A 449 -0.47 -72.59 -0.04
CA ASN A 449 0.99 -72.49 0.05
C ASN A 449 1.52 -73.18 1.31
N ALA A 450 0.81 -73.08 2.44
CA ALA A 450 1.15 -73.77 3.68
C ALA A 450 1.04 -75.29 3.52
N ASP A 451 -0.02 -75.77 2.87
CA ASP A 451 -0.22 -77.20 2.59
C ASP A 451 0.91 -77.73 1.68
N LEU A 452 1.26 -76.99 0.62
CA LEU A 452 2.38 -77.34 -0.26
C LEU A 452 3.71 -77.37 0.50
N ALA A 453 3.97 -76.37 1.36
CA ALA A 453 5.17 -76.34 2.18
C ALA A 453 5.22 -77.50 3.20
N ALA A 454 4.09 -77.87 3.79
CA ALA A 454 3.98 -79.02 4.69
C ALA A 454 4.24 -80.33 3.95
N ILE A 455 3.74 -80.48 2.71
CA ILE A 455 4.01 -81.63 1.85
C ILE A 455 5.51 -81.73 1.54
N GLU A 456 6.15 -80.64 1.10
CA GLU A 456 7.58 -80.66 0.78
C GLU A 456 8.45 -80.95 2.01
N LYS A 457 8.09 -80.40 3.17
CA LYS A 457 8.75 -80.72 4.44
C LYS A 457 8.59 -82.20 4.79
N ALA A 458 7.37 -82.74 4.71
CA ALA A 458 7.10 -84.14 5.03
C ALA A 458 7.80 -85.10 4.04
N LYS A 459 7.91 -84.74 2.75
CA LYS A 459 8.72 -85.48 1.77
C LYS A 459 10.20 -85.52 2.17
N ALA A 460 10.75 -84.41 2.62
CA ALA A 460 12.15 -84.33 3.05
C ALA A 460 12.40 -85.18 4.31
N GLU A 461 11.49 -85.12 5.28
CA GLU A 461 11.54 -85.95 6.50
C GLU A 461 11.35 -87.45 6.20
N GLU A 462 10.46 -87.80 5.29
CA GLU A 462 10.25 -89.21 4.91
C GLU A 462 11.54 -89.83 4.36
N ARG A 463 12.32 -89.08 3.57
CA ARG A 463 13.61 -89.54 3.02
C ARG A 463 14.62 -89.90 4.11
N THR A 464 14.55 -89.26 5.27
CA THR A 464 15.48 -89.51 6.38
C THR A 464 14.95 -90.56 7.34
N ILE A 465 13.65 -90.56 7.64
CA ILE A 465 13.03 -91.39 8.68
C ILE A 465 12.56 -92.73 8.13
N ALA A 466 11.97 -92.73 6.94
CA ALA A 466 11.52 -93.91 6.20
C ALA A 466 12.38 -94.13 4.94
N GLY A 467 13.67 -93.77 5.01
CA GLY A 467 14.64 -94.00 3.94
C GLY A 467 15.12 -95.45 3.83
N ASN A 468 15.12 -96.19 4.94
CA ASN A 468 15.53 -97.60 5.00
C ASN A 468 14.34 -98.52 4.65
N PRO A 469 14.53 -99.58 3.82
CA PRO A 469 13.50 -100.58 3.51
C PRO A 469 12.78 -101.15 4.75
N VAL A 470 13.48 -101.37 5.86
CA VAL A 470 12.88 -101.91 7.10
C VAL A 470 11.87 -100.91 7.70
N SER A 471 12.21 -99.62 7.73
CA SER A 471 11.32 -98.59 8.26
C SER A 471 10.05 -98.42 7.42
N ARG A 472 10.12 -98.64 6.10
CA ARG A 472 8.95 -98.56 5.21
C ARG A 472 7.97 -99.70 5.46
N LEU A 473 8.48 -100.93 5.58
CA LEU A 473 7.67 -102.10 5.95
C LEU A 473 6.96 -101.89 7.30
N MET A 474 7.66 -101.32 8.30
CA MET A 474 7.07 -101.01 9.60
C MET A 474 5.93 -100.00 9.50
N VAL A 475 6.05 -98.97 8.64
CA VAL A 475 4.98 -97.97 8.43
C VAL A 475 3.76 -98.59 7.77
N GLU A 476 3.92 -99.39 6.72
CA GLU A 476 2.80 -100.07 6.05
C GLU A 476 2.10 -101.05 7.00
N GLN A 477 2.88 -101.84 7.75
CA GLN A 477 2.34 -102.73 8.77
C GLN A 477 1.55 -101.95 9.83
N ALA A 478 2.07 -100.79 10.28
CA ALA A 478 1.39 -99.91 11.24
C ALA A 478 0.05 -99.37 10.70
N LEU A 479 0.03 -98.95 9.44
CA LEU A 479 -1.18 -98.44 8.78
C LEU A 479 -2.25 -99.54 8.69
N SER A 480 -1.86 -100.73 8.23
CA SER A 480 -2.76 -101.88 8.13
C SER A 480 -3.39 -102.24 9.49
N GLN A 481 -2.57 -102.25 10.56
CA GLN A 481 -3.06 -102.54 11.92
C GLN A 481 -3.96 -101.46 12.50
N THR A 482 -3.77 -100.20 12.10
CA THR A 482 -4.61 -99.07 12.54
C THR A 482 -5.87 -98.89 11.69
N GLY A 483 -6.14 -99.84 10.77
CA GLY A 483 -7.35 -99.86 9.94
C GLY A 483 -7.28 -99.02 8.66
N PHE A 484 -6.09 -98.52 8.29
CA PHE A 484 -5.85 -97.81 7.03
C PHE A 484 -5.13 -98.75 6.06
N ASP A 485 -5.78 -99.17 4.98
CA ASP A 485 -5.23 -100.16 4.03
C ASP A 485 -4.12 -99.58 3.13
N PRO A 486 -2.83 -99.91 3.35
CA PRO A 486 -1.76 -99.47 2.46
C PRO A 486 -1.65 -100.34 1.20
N GLY A 487 -2.36 -101.47 1.09
CA GLY A 487 -2.07 -102.53 0.12
C GLY A 487 -1.10 -103.60 0.67
N PRO A 488 -0.42 -104.35 -0.21
CA PRO A 488 0.60 -105.32 0.21
C PRO A 488 1.73 -104.63 0.99
N VAL A 489 2.10 -105.20 2.15
CA VAL A 489 3.22 -104.70 2.97
C VAL A 489 4.53 -105.16 2.33
N ASP A 490 5.02 -104.42 1.35
CA ASP A 490 6.20 -104.75 0.53
C ASP A 490 7.33 -103.71 0.63
N GLY A 491 7.10 -102.61 1.34
CA GLY A 491 8.04 -101.52 1.56
C GLY A 491 8.08 -100.48 0.44
N ASN A 492 7.19 -100.58 -0.56
CA ASN A 492 7.07 -99.65 -1.67
C ASN A 492 5.88 -98.71 -1.47
N PHE A 493 6.15 -97.47 -1.09
CA PHE A 493 5.11 -96.46 -0.87
C PHE A 493 4.47 -95.97 -2.19
N ASP A 494 3.47 -96.71 -2.66
CA ASP A 494 2.66 -96.42 -3.85
C ASP A 494 1.43 -95.53 -3.54
N ASP A 495 0.60 -95.27 -4.55
CA ASP A 495 -0.60 -94.42 -4.41
C ASP A 495 -1.60 -94.93 -3.35
N ARG A 496 -1.67 -96.24 -3.09
CA ARG A 496 -2.50 -96.80 -2.01
C ARG A 496 -1.89 -96.48 -0.65
N THR A 497 -0.59 -96.72 -0.46
CA THR A 497 0.10 -96.32 0.77
C THR A 497 0.01 -94.81 1.02
N ARG A 498 0.12 -93.97 -0.02
CA ARG A 498 -0.11 -92.51 0.09
C ARG A 498 -1.52 -92.16 0.53
N THR A 499 -2.52 -92.87 0.00
CA THR A 499 -3.93 -92.64 0.35
C THR A 499 -4.22 -93.07 1.79
N ALA A 500 -3.70 -94.23 2.22
CA ALA A 500 -3.75 -94.69 3.61
C ALA A 500 -3.08 -93.69 4.57
N LEU A 501 -1.89 -93.18 4.21
CA LEU A 501 -1.20 -92.15 4.99
C LEU A 501 -2.01 -90.87 5.10
N LYS A 502 -2.64 -90.39 4.02
CA LYS A 502 -3.53 -89.21 4.07
C LYS A 502 -4.74 -89.47 4.96
N GLY A 503 -5.38 -90.63 4.83
CA GLY A 503 -6.50 -91.03 5.69
C GLY A 503 -6.12 -91.06 7.17
N PHE A 504 -4.98 -91.68 7.49
CA PHE A 504 -4.44 -91.75 8.85
C PHE A 504 -4.14 -90.35 9.40
N GLN A 505 -3.45 -89.51 8.63
CA GLN A 505 -3.13 -88.14 9.03
C GLN A 505 -4.40 -87.31 9.28
N GLN A 506 -5.40 -87.43 8.40
CA GLN A 506 -6.68 -86.74 8.56
C GLN A 506 -7.42 -87.20 9.82
N ALA A 507 -7.51 -88.51 10.05
CA ALA A 507 -8.20 -89.09 11.20
C ALA A 507 -7.53 -88.73 12.54
N THR A 508 -6.22 -88.51 12.54
CA THR A 508 -5.43 -88.18 13.74
C THR A 508 -5.18 -86.69 13.93
N GLY A 509 -5.75 -85.84 13.07
CA GLY A 509 -5.60 -84.38 13.11
C GLY A 509 -4.20 -83.88 12.77
N LEU A 510 -3.40 -84.68 12.05
CA LEU A 510 -2.11 -84.30 11.50
C LEU A 510 -2.28 -83.58 10.16
N ALA A 511 -1.25 -82.85 9.73
CA ALA A 511 -1.21 -82.28 8.39
C ALA A 511 -1.32 -83.41 7.34
N VAL A 512 -2.32 -83.32 6.47
CA VAL A 512 -2.67 -84.34 5.47
C VAL A 512 -1.73 -84.23 4.28
N THR A 513 -0.49 -84.67 4.44
CA THR A 513 0.56 -84.59 3.43
C THR A 513 0.65 -85.84 2.56
N GLY A 514 0.25 -87.01 3.08
CA GLY A 514 0.44 -88.33 2.48
C GLY A 514 1.88 -88.86 2.56
N TYR A 515 2.76 -88.18 3.30
CA TYR A 515 4.16 -88.54 3.50
C TYR A 515 4.45 -88.72 4.99
N VAL A 516 5.38 -89.62 5.32
CA VAL A 516 5.74 -89.94 6.69
C VAL A 516 6.65 -88.85 7.27
N SER A 517 6.06 -87.91 7.99
CA SER A 517 6.80 -86.97 8.84
C SER A 517 7.23 -87.61 10.15
N GLN A 518 8.13 -86.95 10.91
CA GLN A 518 8.51 -87.42 12.25
C GLN A 518 7.30 -87.54 13.17
N GLN A 519 6.37 -86.59 13.08
CA GLN A 519 5.13 -86.61 13.85
C GLN A 519 4.20 -87.76 13.43
N THR A 520 4.14 -88.04 12.13
CA THR A 520 3.37 -89.17 11.59
C THR A 520 3.94 -90.50 12.11
N MET A 521 5.27 -90.66 12.06
CA MET A 521 5.95 -91.86 12.56
C MET A 521 5.69 -92.05 14.07
N VAL A 522 5.92 -91.03 14.90
CA VAL A 522 5.70 -91.10 16.35
C VAL A 522 4.24 -91.44 16.68
N ARG A 523 3.28 -90.84 15.95
CA ARG A 523 1.86 -91.12 16.15
C ARG A 523 1.52 -92.56 15.75
N LEU A 524 2.03 -93.05 14.61
CA LEU A 524 1.84 -94.44 14.17
C LEU A 524 2.36 -95.44 15.21
N THR A 525 3.60 -95.26 15.69
CA THR A 525 4.19 -96.17 16.70
C THR A 525 3.40 -96.18 18.01
N ARG A 526 2.84 -95.03 18.40
CA ARG A 526 2.00 -94.91 19.59
C ARG A 526 0.66 -95.61 19.44
N GLU A 527 -0.02 -95.45 18.30
CA GLU A 527 -1.33 -96.10 18.06
C GLU A 527 -1.18 -97.62 17.83
N MET A 528 -0.02 -98.11 17.37
CA MET A 528 0.30 -99.56 17.37
C MET A 528 0.49 -100.15 18.77
N SER A 529 0.84 -99.31 19.75
CA SER A 529 1.14 -99.76 21.13
C SER A 529 -0.11 -99.73 22.03
N ARG A 530 -1.27 -99.42 21.48
CA ARG A 530 -2.59 -99.47 22.11
C ARG A 530 -3.34 -100.67 21.58
#